data_AF-A0A9P9P3L4-F1
#
_entry.id   AF-A0A9P9P3L4-F1
#
_cell.length_a   1.000
_cell.length_b   1.000
_cell.length_c   1.000
_cell.angle_alpha   90.00
_cell.angle_beta   90.00
_cell.angle_gamma   90.00
#
_symmetry.space_group_name_H-M   'P 1'
#
loop_
_entity.id
_entity.type
_entity.pdbx_description
1 polymer ?
#
loop_
_entity_poly.entity_id
_entity_poly.type
_entity_poly.pdbx_seq_one_letter_code
_entity_poly.pdbx_strand_id
1 'polypeptide(L)'
;MSLLDLPTELLHKILHYASDNGADGLIPLRPACRFLRDRVDDHIFIETSLAELKSSKYIGYIRKNVKGYLFGQIIKVSGLDVQPELPVIVHKMTDYLCSALQYTTEEDRMSCQKCLCVELCHYYGRSRILQLLWSQNAVALAKLPNIDSSDLPDAYKVLAAILFRVHHLHDDLQTGSLLRIPTFNSKRASPIVYAIETQNTGLLDLVMEYCGNLFPNRTTVLFNMQYAFELALKRSQADFACKILSVMRTSGLIPKQLYIRWLDLAVPLANPKCVKMITELCPAGLILLKKHYTVALKSTSFEMVTTLFDIGRISVNDALLDGLPIETACRAGNMDVIRGLINAGARVPEGVLSRALKHDKWDVFYCLWRHGCPLPTMDKWPQRCSQNTYNHLCMMKIAQDTERQPLPSHDEFKHMGWQALRKL
;
A
#
# COMPACT_ATOMS: atom_id res chain seq x y z
N MET A 1 7.22 -1.96 -42.98
CA MET A 1 7.85 -3.09 -42.25
C MET A 1 7.90 -2.71 -40.80
N SER A 2 7.22 -3.47 -39.94
CA SER A 2 7.40 -3.33 -38.50
C SER A 2 8.83 -3.77 -38.15
N LEU A 3 9.47 -3.14 -37.17
CA LEU A 3 10.77 -3.61 -36.66
C LEU A 3 10.72 -5.06 -36.13
N LEU A 4 9.51 -5.57 -35.85
CA LEU A 4 9.28 -6.97 -35.48
C LEU A 4 9.39 -7.95 -36.65
N ASP A 5 9.35 -7.45 -37.90
CA ASP A 5 9.45 -8.28 -39.10
C ASP A 5 10.92 -8.50 -39.52
N LEU A 6 11.87 -7.88 -38.82
CA LEU A 6 13.30 -8.04 -39.09
C LEU A 6 13.80 -9.38 -38.54
N PRO A 7 14.53 -10.17 -39.34
CA PRO A 7 15.27 -11.33 -38.85
C PRO A 7 16.17 -10.97 -37.67
N THR A 8 16.28 -11.86 -36.69
CA THR A 8 17.12 -11.71 -35.49
C THR A 8 18.55 -11.30 -35.84
N GLU A 9 19.10 -11.83 -36.94
CA GLU A 9 20.45 -11.56 -37.40
C GLU A 9 20.64 -10.09 -37.80
N LEU A 10 19.63 -9.48 -38.45
CA LEU A 10 19.67 -8.05 -38.78
C LEU A 10 19.57 -7.20 -37.52
N LEU A 11 18.76 -7.62 -36.56
CA LEU A 11 18.67 -6.94 -35.27
C LEU A 11 20.01 -6.94 -34.54
N HIS A 12 20.70 -8.08 -34.52
CA HIS A 12 22.05 -8.20 -33.95
C HIS A 12 23.05 -7.29 -34.67
N LYS A 13 22.98 -7.17 -36.00
CA LYS A 13 23.83 -6.23 -36.76
C LYS A 13 23.53 -4.76 -36.43
N ILE A 14 22.25 -4.39 -36.28
CA ILE A 14 21.86 -3.03 -35.89
C ILE A 14 22.39 -2.70 -34.50
N LEU A 15 22.25 -3.63 -33.55
CA LEU A 15 22.76 -3.46 -32.19
C LEU A 15 24.29 -3.33 -32.19
N HIS A 16 24.99 -4.18 -32.93
CA HIS A 16 26.45 -4.10 -33.08
C HIS A 16 26.91 -2.77 -33.68
N TYR A 17 26.23 -2.28 -34.73
CA TYR A 17 26.58 -0.99 -35.33
C TYR A 17 26.28 0.19 -34.39
N ALA A 18 25.20 0.09 -33.63
CA ALA A 18 24.86 1.09 -32.62
C ALA A 18 25.81 1.07 -31.43
N SER A 19 26.32 -0.10 -31.03
CA SER A 19 27.29 -0.25 -29.93
C SER A 19 28.66 0.33 -30.24
N ASP A 20 29.04 0.46 -31.52
CA ASP A 20 30.27 1.14 -31.92
C ASP A 20 30.26 2.63 -31.50
N ASN A 21 29.08 3.21 -31.25
CA ASN A 21 28.89 4.56 -30.71
C ASN A 21 28.63 4.57 -29.19
N GLY A 22 28.91 3.46 -28.49
CA GLY A 22 28.67 3.31 -27.06
C GLY A 22 27.18 3.32 -26.68
N ALA A 23 26.87 3.62 -25.41
CA ALA A 23 25.49 3.66 -24.92
C ALA A 23 24.67 4.79 -25.59
N ASP A 24 25.31 5.80 -26.16
CA ASP A 24 24.66 6.91 -26.87
C ASP A 24 24.04 6.50 -28.20
N GLY A 25 24.65 5.55 -28.92
CA GLY A 25 24.05 4.97 -30.12
C GLY A 25 22.89 4.04 -29.83
N LEU A 26 22.91 3.37 -28.67
CA LEU A 26 21.95 2.33 -28.29
C LEU A 26 20.65 2.88 -27.68
N ILE A 27 20.73 3.90 -26.81
CA ILE A 27 19.55 4.47 -26.12
C ILE A 27 18.44 4.94 -27.09
N PRO A 28 18.72 5.60 -28.23
CA PRO A 28 17.70 6.02 -29.18
C PRO A 28 16.89 4.87 -29.79
N LEU A 29 17.42 3.64 -29.80
CA LEU A 29 16.73 2.45 -30.33
C LEU A 29 15.70 1.88 -29.34
N ARG A 30 15.81 2.22 -28.05
CA ARG A 30 14.98 1.71 -26.95
C ARG A 30 13.46 1.96 -27.11
N PRO A 31 12.99 3.11 -27.62
CA PRO A 31 11.56 3.36 -27.82
C PRO A 31 10.96 2.57 -28.99
N ALA A 32 11.79 2.04 -29.90
CA ALA A 32 11.35 1.47 -31.17
C ALA A 32 10.53 0.18 -31.01
N CYS A 33 10.87 -0.68 -30.04
CA CYS A 33 10.10 -1.88 -29.69
C CYS A 33 10.42 -2.39 -28.27
N ARG A 34 9.49 -3.09 -27.62
CA ARG A 34 9.69 -3.72 -26.29
C ARG A 34 10.79 -4.79 -26.30
N PHE A 35 10.85 -5.62 -27.34
CA PHE A 35 11.88 -6.66 -27.45
C PHE A 35 13.29 -6.05 -27.55
N LEU A 36 13.42 -5.02 -28.38
CA LEU A 36 14.65 -4.26 -28.53
C LEU A 36 15.06 -3.55 -27.24
N ARG A 37 14.09 -3.02 -26.49
CA ARG A 37 14.36 -2.33 -25.22
C ARG A 37 15.14 -3.20 -24.24
N ASP A 38 14.72 -4.46 -24.05
CA ASP A 38 15.38 -5.34 -23.09
C ASP A 38 16.79 -5.71 -23.58
N ARG A 39 16.95 -5.98 -24.88
CA ARG A 39 18.26 -6.27 -25.49
C ARG A 39 19.22 -5.06 -25.45
N VAL A 40 18.71 -3.87 -25.72
CA VAL A 40 19.45 -2.60 -25.63
C VAL A 40 19.89 -2.36 -24.18
N ASP A 41 18.97 -2.54 -23.22
CA ASP A 41 19.28 -2.37 -21.80
C ASP A 41 20.37 -3.38 -21.38
N ASP A 42 20.24 -4.66 -21.75
CA ASP A 42 21.26 -5.69 -21.47
C ASP A 42 22.62 -5.32 -22.10
N HIS A 43 22.63 -4.89 -23.36
CA HIS A 43 23.87 -4.53 -24.06
C HIS A 43 24.56 -3.31 -23.45
N ILE A 44 23.81 -2.27 -23.07
CA ILE A 44 24.32 -1.10 -22.35
C ILE A 44 24.96 -1.53 -21.02
N PHE A 45 24.30 -2.42 -20.26
CA PHE A 45 24.84 -2.81 -18.95
C PHE A 45 26.01 -3.79 -19.02
N ILE A 46 26.08 -4.61 -20.08
CA ILE A 46 27.11 -5.64 -20.28
C ILE A 46 28.36 -5.10 -20.99
N GLU A 47 28.23 -4.22 -21.99
CA GLU A 47 29.41 -3.77 -22.77
C GLU A 47 29.97 -2.42 -22.31
N THR A 48 29.15 -1.55 -21.72
CA THR A 48 29.60 -0.20 -21.36
C THR A 48 30.48 -0.22 -20.10
N SER A 49 31.62 0.47 -20.14
CA SER A 49 32.56 0.57 -18.99
C SER A 49 31.91 1.18 -17.74
N LEU A 50 32.44 0.84 -16.56
CA LEU A 50 31.91 1.40 -15.31
C LEU A 50 32.13 2.91 -15.22
N ALA A 51 33.26 3.40 -15.73
CA ALA A 51 33.61 4.82 -15.77
C ALA A 51 32.60 5.63 -16.60
N GLU A 52 32.22 5.12 -17.77
CA GLU A 52 31.22 5.75 -18.63
C GLU A 52 29.83 5.73 -17.97
N LEU A 53 29.42 4.59 -17.41
CA LEU A 53 28.13 4.45 -16.72
C LEU A 53 28.01 5.34 -15.47
N LYS A 54 29.12 5.65 -14.79
CA LYS A 54 29.15 6.57 -13.65
C LYS A 54 29.09 8.05 -14.05
N SER A 55 29.18 8.39 -15.34
CA SER A 55 29.02 9.77 -15.80
C SER A 55 27.61 10.29 -15.48
N SER A 56 27.51 11.61 -15.25
CA SER A 56 26.24 12.27 -14.90
C SER A 56 25.11 12.00 -15.90
N LYS A 57 25.46 11.71 -17.15
CA LYS A 57 24.55 11.38 -18.25
C LYS A 57 23.73 10.12 -17.99
N TYR A 58 24.33 9.05 -17.46
CA TYR A 58 23.67 7.74 -17.32
C TYR A 58 23.15 7.45 -15.91
N ILE A 59 23.55 8.21 -14.89
CA ILE A 59 23.09 8.00 -13.50
C ILE A 59 21.56 7.94 -13.40
N GLY A 60 20.86 8.84 -14.08
CA GLY A 60 19.39 8.87 -14.08
C GLY A 60 18.77 7.63 -14.73
N TYR A 61 19.40 7.11 -15.78
CA TYR A 61 18.99 5.89 -16.47
C TYR A 61 19.26 4.64 -15.63
N ILE A 62 20.44 4.51 -15.03
CA ILE A 62 20.81 3.38 -14.16
C ILE A 62 19.90 3.34 -12.93
N ARG A 63 19.61 4.47 -12.29
CA ARG A 63 18.68 4.55 -11.14
C ARG A 63 17.28 4.02 -11.47
N LYS A 64 16.82 4.17 -12.71
CA LYS A 64 15.52 3.64 -13.16
C LYS A 64 15.59 2.13 -13.46
N ASN A 65 16.75 1.63 -13.86
CA ASN A 65 16.97 0.27 -14.36
C ASN A 65 17.96 -0.55 -13.51
N VAL A 66 18.07 -0.28 -12.20
CA VAL A 66 19.06 -0.92 -11.31
C VAL A 66 19.04 -2.46 -11.38
N LYS A 67 17.85 -3.06 -11.57
CA LYS A 67 17.70 -4.51 -11.72
C LYS A 67 18.45 -5.08 -12.94
N GLY A 68 18.37 -4.40 -14.09
CA GLY A 68 19.06 -4.78 -15.31
C GLY A 68 20.55 -4.49 -15.20
N TYR A 69 20.90 -3.37 -14.56
CA TYR A 69 22.28 -3.04 -14.28
C TYR A 69 22.97 -4.10 -13.39
N LEU A 70 22.33 -4.52 -12.28
CA LEU A 70 22.84 -5.61 -11.42
C LEU A 70 23.03 -6.90 -12.21
N PHE A 71 22.06 -7.28 -13.05
CA PHE A 71 22.15 -8.46 -13.90
C PHE A 71 23.30 -8.37 -14.91
N GLY A 72 23.48 -7.22 -15.57
CA GLY A 72 24.61 -6.98 -16.47
C GLY A 72 25.96 -7.08 -15.75
N GLN A 73 26.06 -6.62 -14.50
CA GLN A 73 27.28 -6.79 -13.68
C GLN A 73 27.57 -8.26 -13.34
N ILE A 74 26.55 -9.12 -13.27
CA ILE A 74 26.70 -10.56 -13.00
C ILE A 74 27.19 -11.31 -14.24
N ILE A 75 26.71 -10.92 -15.42
CA ILE A 75 27.07 -11.54 -16.70
C ILE A 75 28.44 -11.08 -17.20
N LYS A 76 28.82 -9.82 -16.93
CA LYS A 76 30.10 -9.25 -17.33
C LYS A 76 31.25 -10.19 -16.97
N VAL A 77 32.01 -10.60 -17.99
CA VAL A 77 33.22 -11.41 -17.83
C VAL A 77 34.17 -10.65 -16.89
N SER A 78 34.68 -11.34 -15.88
CA SER A 78 35.53 -10.77 -14.82
C SER A 78 36.66 -9.91 -15.41
N GLY A 79 36.56 -8.58 -15.22
CA GLY A 79 37.54 -7.58 -15.66
C GLY A 79 37.68 -6.46 -14.63
N LEU A 80 38.54 -5.47 -14.91
CA LEU A 80 38.91 -4.37 -13.99
C LEU A 80 37.74 -3.46 -13.54
N ASP A 81 36.56 -3.61 -14.14
CA ASP A 81 35.43 -2.67 -14.03
C ASP A 81 34.22 -3.22 -13.25
N VAL A 82 34.29 -4.43 -12.68
CA VAL A 82 33.19 -4.99 -11.87
C VAL A 82 33.57 -4.97 -10.40
N GLN A 83 32.73 -4.38 -9.55
CA GLN A 83 32.83 -4.59 -8.10
C GLN A 83 32.29 -5.99 -7.79
N PRO A 84 33.16 -6.96 -7.44
CA PRO A 84 32.80 -8.38 -7.53
C PRO A 84 31.88 -8.83 -6.40
N GLU A 85 31.78 -8.09 -5.29
CA GLU A 85 31.26 -8.64 -4.04
C GLU A 85 29.78 -9.02 -4.14
N LEU A 86 28.94 -8.10 -4.62
CA LEU A 86 27.52 -8.38 -4.78
C LEU A 86 27.25 -9.38 -5.94
N PRO A 87 27.84 -9.23 -7.14
CA PRO A 87 27.72 -10.24 -8.20
C PRO A 87 28.14 -11.65 -7.76
N VAL A 88 29.25 -11.80 -7.03
CA VAL A 88 29.72 -13.10 -6.52
C VAL A 88 28.70 -13.71 -5.56
N ILE A 89 28.09 -12.91 -4.68
CA ILE A 89 27.02 -13.38 -3.80
C ILE A 89 25.82 -13.85 -4.60
N VAL A 90 25.40 -13.10 -5.64
CA VAL A 90 24.27 -13.51 -6.48
C VAL A 90 24.58 -14.79 -7.26
N HIS A 91 25.81 -14.96 -7.75
CA HIS A 91 26.26 -16.21 -8.36
C HIS A 91 26.16 -17.38 -7.38
N LYS A 92 26.70 -17.25 -6.16
CA LYS A 92 26.61 -18.29 -5.13
C LYS A 92 25.16 -18.58 -4.72
N MET A 93 24.29 -17.57 -4.61
CA MET A 93 22.85 -17.74 -4.37
C MET A 93 22.16 -18.50 -5.51
N THR A 94 22.55 -18.21 -6.75
CA THR A 94 22.05 -18.91 -7.95
C THR A 94 22.50 -20.36 -7.95
N ASP A 95 23.78 -20.63 -7.68
CA ASP A 95 24.33 -21.99 -7.63
C ASP A 95 23.60 -22.84 -6.58
N TYR A 96 23.38 -22.27 -5.40
CA TYR A 96 22.58 -22.89 -4.34
C TYR A 96 21.16 -23.21 -4.81
N LEU A 97 20.44 -22.24 -5.39
CA LEU A 97 19.07 -22.45 -5.85
C LEU A 97 18.98 -23.46 -6.99
N CYS A 98 19.90 -23.40 -7.96
CA CYS A 98 19.92 -24.35 -9.08
C CYS A 98 20.19 -25.76 -8.60
N SER A 99 21.13 -25.93 -7.65
CA SER A 99 21.39 -27.23 -7.03
C SER A 99 20.17 -27.75 -6.25
N ALA A 100 19.54 -26.89 -5.43
CA ALA A 100 18.40 -27.28 -4.61
C ALA A 100 17.13 -27.58 -5.43
N LEU A 101 16.91 -26.85 -6.52
CA LEU A 101 15.76 -27.01 -7.43
C LEU A 101 16.02 -27.98 -8.59
N GLN A 102 17.23 -28.55 -8.67
CA GLN A 102 17.66 -29.44 -9.74
C GLN A 102 17.59 -28.79 -11.14
N TYR A 103 17.87 -27.49 -11.22
CA TYR A 103 18.00 -26.78 -12.50
C TYR A 103 19.33 -27.14 -13.15
N THR A 104 19.27 -27.82 -14.29
CA THR A 104 20.45 -28.30 -15.02
C THR A 104 20.78 -27.45 -16.25
N THR A 105 19.84 -26.65 -16.75
CA THR A 105 20.04 -25.87 -17.98
C THR A 105 20.63 -24.49 -17.68
N GLU A 106 21.42 -23.97 -18.61
CA GLU A 106 21.96 -22.61 -18.50
C GLU A 106 20.86 -21.55 -18.61
N GLU A 107 19.78 -21.85 -19.33
CA GLU A 107 18.61 -20.98 -19.40
C GLU A 107 17.91 -20.85 -18.04
N ASP A 108 17.74 -21.95 -17.30
CA ASP A 108 17.19 -21.93 -15.95
C ASP A 108 18.08 -21.12 -14.99
N ARG A 109 19.40 -21.31 -15.08
CA ARG A 109 20.39 -20.55 -14.30
C ARG A 109 20.28 -19.04 -14.58
N MET A 110 20.21 -18.65 -15.84
CA MET A 110 20.08 -17.25 -16.26
C MET A 110 18.75 -16.64 -15.82
N SER A 111 17.66 -17.41 -15.93
CA SER A 111 16.34 -17.04 -15.43
C SER A 111 16.37 -16.85 -13.91
N CYS A 112 17.05 -17.74 -13.19
CA CYS A 112 17.24 -17.67 -11.74
C CYS A 112 17.99 -16.40 -11.32
N GLN A 113 19.13 -16.11 -11.96
CA GLN A 113 19.91 -14.89 -11.73
C GLN A 113 19.08 -13.63 -11.98
N LYS A 114 18.36 -13.58 -13.10
CA LYS A 114 17.52 -12.43 -13.46
C LYS A 114 16.43 -12.20 -12.42
N CYS A 115 15.78 -13.27 -11.96
CA CYS A 115 14.79 -13.22 -10.89
C CYS A 115 15.40 -12.70 -9.58
N LEU A 116 16.55 -13.25 -9.16
CA LEU A 116 17.25 -12.82 -7.95
C LEU A 116 17.63 -11.33 -8.01
N CYS A 117 18.11 -10.83 -9.15
CA CYS A 117 18.43 -9.41 -9.33
C CYS A 117 17.22 -8.50 -9.12
N VAL A 118 16.07 -8.91 -9.67
CA VAL A 118 14.80 -8.19 -9.50
C VAL A 118 14.40 -8.18 -8.03
N GLU A 119 14.41 -9.35 -7.39
CA GLU A 119 13.90 -9.50 -6.04
C GLU A 119 14.84 -8.90 -4.98
N LEU A 120 16.17 -8.94 -5.18
CA LEU A 120 17.13 -8.20 -4.36
C LEU A 120 16.88 -6.68 -4.44
N CYS A 121 16.58 -6.15 -5.63
CA CYS A 121 16.23 -4.74 -5.80
C CYS A 121 14.93 -4.36 -5.11
N HIS A 122 13.94 -5.27 -5.06
CA HIS A 122 12.71 -5.07 -4.29
C HIS A 122 12.98 -5.13 -2.79
N TYR A 123 13.71 -6.14 -2.32
CA TYR A 123 14.00 -6.38 -0.91
C TYR A 123 14.85 -5.28 -0.27
N TYR A 124 15.97 -4.90 -0.92
CA TYR A 124 16.89 -3.90 -0.38
C TYR A 124 16.58 -2.47 -0.82
N GLY A 125 15.83 -2.32 -1.91
CA GLY A 125 15.59 -1.05 -2.57
C GLY A 125 16.67 -0.68 -3.58
N ARG A 126 16.24 -0.14 -4.72
CA ARG A 126 17.11 0.23 -5.87
C ARG A 126 18.29 1.12 -5.48
N SER A 127 18.06 2.16 -4.68
CA SER A 127 19.12 3.08 -4.27
C SER A 127 20.20 2.40 -3.44
N ARG A 128 19.83 1.39 -2.64
CA ARG A 128 20.78 0.68 -1.79
C ARG A 128 21.61 -0.31 -2.58
N ILE A 129 20.98 -1.08 -3.48
CA ILE A 129 21.70 -1.94 -4.42
C ILE A 129 22.68 -1.13 -5.25
N LEU A 130 22.25 0.02 -5.78
CA LEU A 130 23.13 0.90 -6.55
C LEU A 130 24.31 1.43 -5.72
N GLN A 131 24.05 1.79 -4.46
CA GLN A 131 25.12 2.19 -3.54
C GLN A 131 26.12 1.07 -3.28
N LEU A 132 25.66 -0.19 -3.14
CA LEU A 132 26.53 -1.35 -2.96
C LEU A 132 27.38 -1.61 -4.22
N LEU A 133 26.78 -1.53 -5.42
CA LEU A 133 27.47 -1.72 -6.70
C LEU A 133 28.50 -0.63 -7.02
N TRP A 134 28.40 0.53 -6.36
CA TRP A 134 29.30 1.66 -6.60
C TRP A 134 30.21 1.99 -5.41
N SER A 135 30.01 1.34 -4.25
CA SER A 135 30.80 1.64 -3.07
C SER A 135 32.20 1.04 -3.20
N GLN A 136 33.21 1.90 -3.26
CA GLN A 136 34.61 1.47 -3.06
C GLN A 136 34.92 1.20 -1.58
N ASN A 137 33.99 1.56 -0.68
CA ASN A 137 34.18 1.42 0.76
C ASN A 137 34.06 -0.04 1.19
N ALA A 138 35.22 -0.64 1.47
CA ALA A 138 35.35 -1.95 2.09
C ALA A 138 34.47 -2.12 3.34
N VAL A 139 34.10 -1.05 4.07
CA VAL A 139 33.22 -1.14 5.26
C VAL A 139 31.76 -1.48 4.93
N ALA A 140 31.25 -1.05 3.77
CA ALA A 140 29.91 -1.45 3.32
C ALA A 140 29.88 -2.93 2.93
N LEU A 141 31.03 -3.43 2.46
CA LEU A 141 31.29 -4.79 2.00
C LEU A 141 31.76 -5.71 3.14
N ALA A 142 32.40 -5.20 4.19
CA ALA A 142 32.89 -5.96 5.35
C ALA A 142 31.75 -6.47 6.26
N LYS A 143 30.53 -5.98 6.02
CA LYS A 143 29.30 -6.54 6.60
C LYS A 143 28.72 -7.68 5.77
N LEU A 144 29.22 -7.89 4.55
CA LEU A 144 29.02 -9.13 3.83
C LEU A 144 29.89 -10.19 4.52
N PRO A 145 29.38 -11.41 4.67
CA PRO A 145 30.17 -12.50 5.22
C PRO A 145 31.39 -12.76 4.35
N ASN A 146 32.43 -13.34 4.95
CA ASN A 146 33.72 -13.53 4.31
C ASN A 146 33.57 -14.25 2.96
N ILE A 147 33.76 -13.51 1.87
CA ILE A 147 33.53 -13.96 0.48
C ILE A 147 34.51 -15.06 0.10
N ASP A 148 35.63 -15.14 0.80
CA ASP A 148 36.69 -16.13 0.61
C ASP A 148 36.26 -17.55 0.98
N SER A 149 35.18 -17.72 1.75
CA SER A 149 34.60 -19.06 1.97
C SER A 149 33.98 -19.59 0.68
N SER A 150 34.30 -20.83 0.29
CA SER A 150 33.68 -21.50 -0.86
C SER A 150 32.16 -21.54 -0.73
N ASP A 151 31.68 -21.63 0.50
CA ASP A 151 30.29 -21.91 0.80
C ASP A 151 29.48 -20.63 1.01
N LEU A 152 28.25 -20.61 0.46
CA LEU A 152 27.31 -19.54 0.72
C LEU A 152 26.86 -19.59 2.18
N PRO A 153 26.99 -18.52 2.97
CA PRO A 153 26.56 -18.52 4.37
C PRO A 153 25.05 -18.74 4.49
N ASP A 154 24.61 -19.44 5.53
CA ASP A 154 23.21 -19.87 5.65
C ASP A 154 22.20 -18.72 5.61
N ALA A 155 22.55 -17.55 6.13
CA ALA A 155 21.71 -16.36 6.04
C ALA A 155 21.39 -15.94 4.58
N TYR A 156 22.31 -16.17 3.63
CA TYR A 156 22.09 -15.90 2.21
C TYR A 156 21.38 -17.05 1.49
N LYS A 157 21.56 -18.30 1.93
CA LYS A 157 20.74 -19.43 1.45
C LYS A 157 19.26 -19.19 1.80
N VAL A 158 18.99 -18.80 3.04
CA VAL A 158 17.67 -18.38 3.52
C VAL A 158 17.15 -17.22 2.68
N LEU A 159 17.94 -16.17 2.49
CA LEU A 159 17.53 -15.03 1.67
C LEU A 159 17.21 -15.46 0.23
N ALA A 160 18.02 -16.31 -0.38
CA ALA A 160 17.80 -16.81 -1.74
C ALA A 160 16.47 -17.56 -1.83
N ALA A 161 16.20 -18.48 -0.90
CA ALA A 161 14.93 -19.20 -0.82
C ALA A 161 13.73 -18.25 -0.65
N ILE A 162 13.85 -17.24 0.21
CA ILE A 162 12.81 -16.21 0.42
C ILE A 162 12.53 -15.42 -0.86
N LEU A 163 13.58 -14.90 -1.51
CA LEU A 163 13.46 -14.07 -2.71
C LEU A 163 12.90 -14.87 -3.89
N PHE A 164 13.30 -16.14 -4.01
CA PHE A 164 12.78 -17.04 -5.04
C PHE A 164 11.42 -17.66 -4.68
N ARG A 165 10.91 -17.39 -3.45
CA ARG A 165 9.62 -17.86 -2.92
C ARG A 165 9.51 -19.38 -2.81
N VAL A 166 10.64 -20.04 -2.56
CA VAL A 166 10.73 -21.50 -2.43
C VAL A 166 10.72 -21.86 -0.95
N HIS A 167 9.54 -21.73 -0.34
CA HIS A 167 9.41 -21.87 1.12
C HIS A 167 9.70 -23.28 1.63
N HIS A 168 9.62 -24.32 0.80
CA HIS A 168 9.96 -25.68 1.21
C HIS A 168 11.46 -25.90 1.41
N LEU A 169 12.32 -25.08 0.81
CA LEU A 169 13.77 -25.12 1.06
C LEU A 169 14.13 -24.55 2.45
N HIS A 170 13.15 -24.15 3.26
CA HIS A 170 13.37 -23.64 4.61
C HIS A 170 13.41 -24.72 5.70
N ASP A 171 12.88 -25.92 5.47
CA ASP A 171 12.91 -26.96 6.51
C ASP A 171 14.35 -27.34 6.89
N ASP A 172 15.28 -27.20 5.95
CA ASP A 172 16.72 -27.36 6.17
C ASP A 172 17.40 -26.15 6.89
N LEU A 173 16.65 -25.07 7.16
CA LEU A 173 17.18 -23.78 7.64
C LEU A 173 16.61 -23.34 9.00
N GLN A 174 15.98 -24.26 9.75
CA GLN A 174 15.34 -24.03 11.07
C GLN A 174 16.27 -23.55 12.21
N THR A 175 17.57 -23.33 11.98
CA THR A 175 18.59 -23.06 13.01
C THR A 175 18.75 -21.59 13.45
N GLY A 176 17.68 -20.81 13.51
CA GLY A 176 17.77 -19.43 14.04
C GLY A 176 18.37 -18.40 13.06
N SER A 177 18.49 -18.76 11.78
CA SER A 177 19.14 -17.94 10.74
C SER A 177 18.25 -16.86 10.13
N LEU A 178 16.93 -16.92 10.28
CA LEU A 178 15.99 -15.91 9.79
C LEU A 178 16.22 -14.52 10.41
N LEU A 179 16.68 -14.43 11.67
CA LEU A 179 17.07 -13.15 12.29
C LEU A 179 18.41 -12.61 11.78
N ARG A 180 19.23 -13.47 11.16
CA ARG A 180 20.55 -13.12 10.64
C ARG A 180 20.51 -12.71 9.18
N ILE A 181 19.32 -12.66 8.56
CA ILE A 181 19.20 -12.19 7.18
C ILE A 181 19.83 -10.80 7.09
N PRO A 182 20.81 -10.61 6.21
CA PRO A 182 21.53 -9.36 6.10
C PRO A 182 20.54 -8.26 5.74
N THR A 183 20.35 -7.28 6.61
CA THR A 183 19.40 -6.17 6.40
C THR A 183 20.07 -4.92 5.83
N PHE A 184 21.40 -4.93 5.63
CA PHE A 184 22.22 -3.78 5.21
C PHE A 184 21.89 -2.45 5.93
N ASN A 185 21.45 -2.51 7.19
CA ASN A 185 20.95 -1.36 7.97
C ASN A 185 19.71 -0.65 7.37
N SER A 186 19.02 -1.27 6.41
CA SER A 186 17.77 -0.74 5.87
C SER A 186 16.61 -1.15 6.78
N LYS A 187 15.92 -0.17 7.36
CA LYS A 187 14.66 -0.38 8.09
C LYS A 187 13.58 -1.05 7.22
N ARG A 188 13.74 -1.06 5.90
CA ARG A 188 12.82 -1.68 4.94
C ARG A 188 13.19 -3.12 4.59
N ALA A 189 14.45 -3.52 4.77
CA ALA A 189 14.94 -4.85 4.41
C ALA A 189 14.67 -5.85 5.53
N SER A 190 13.39 -6.05 5.84
CA SER A 190 12.94 -7.04 6.81
C SER A 190 12.06 -8.07 6.11
N PRO A 191 12.23 -9.38 6.36
CA PRO A 191 11.45 -10.43 5.69
C PRO A 191 9.93 -10.23 5.81
N ILE A 192 9.47 -9.77 6.99
CA ILE A 192 8.06 -9.44 7.24
C ILE A 192 7.56 -8.28 6.36
N VAL A 193 8.38 -7.25 6.17
CA VAL A 193 8.04 -6.09 5.32
C VAL A 193 7.98 -6.57 3.88
N TYR A 194 8.97 -7.32 3.43
CA TYR A 194 9.01 -7.87 2.08
C TYR A 194 7.83 -8.80 1.79
N ALA A 195 7.39 -9.62 2.75
CA ALA A 195 6.20 -10.45 2.62
C ALA A 195 4.94 -9.61 2.34
N ILE A 196 4.74 -8.52 3.09
CA ILE A 196 3.64 -7.56 2.85
C ILE A 196 3.78 -6.89 1.49
N GLU A 197 5.02 -6.51 1.13
CA GLU A 197 5.26 -5.77 -0.10
C GLU A 197 4.95 -6.60 -1.34
N THR A 198 5.23 -7.90 -1.27
CA THR A 198 5.04 -8.89 -2.33
C THR A 198 3.74 -9.68 -2.22
N GLN A 199 2.92 -9.42 -1.19
CA GLN A 199 1.70 -10.19 -0.86
C GLN A 199 1.96 -11.70 -0.69
N ASN A 200 3.13 -12.06 -0.18
CA ASN A 200 3.53 -13.45 0.01
C ASN A 200 3.06 -13.97 1.37
N THR A 201 1.90 -14.64 1.39
CA THR A 201 1.29 -15.20 2.61
C THR A 201 2.15 -16.30 3.24
N GLY A 202 2.72 -17.19 2.42
CA GLY A 202 3.58 -18.28 2.90
C GLY A 202 4.84 -17.77 3.61
N LEU A 203 5.47 -16.72 3.06
CA LEU A 203 6.60 -16.08 3.73
C LEU A 203 6.19 -15.43 5.05
N LEU A 204 5.03 -14.76 5.07
CA LEU A 204 4.53 -14.13 6.28
C LEU A 204 4.31 -15.18 7.37
N ASP A 205 3.66 -16.31 7.04
CA ASP A 205 3.36 -17.38 7.99
C ASP A 205 4.65 -17.96 8.60
N LEU A 206 5.65 -18.23 7.76
CA LEU A 206 6.96 -18.71 8.18
C LEU A 206 7.68 -17.71 9.10
N VAL A 207 7.65 -16.42 8.75
CA VAL A 207 8.26 -15.37 9.59
C VAL A 207 7.50 -15.19 10.91
N MET A 208 6.17 -15.29 10.88
CA MET A 208 5.31 -15.18 12.07
C MET A 208 5.53 -16.32 13.06
N GLU A 209 5.59 -17.56 12.57
CA GLU A 209 5.91 -18.75 13.36
C GLU A 209 7.26 -18.60 14.06
N TYR A 210 8.27 -18.20 13.30
CA TYR A 210 9.60 -17.98 13.82
C TYR A 210 9.66 -16.85 14.86
N CYS A 211 9.00 -15.73 14.61
CA CYS A 211 8.93 -14.64 15.56
C CYS A 211 8.23 -15.05 16.87
N GLY A 212 7.22 -15.92 16.80
CA GLY A 212 6.56 -16.52 17.96
C GLY A 212 7.54 -17.19 18.92
N ASN A 213 8.58 -17.83 18.39
CA ASN A 213 9.56 -18.61 19.16
C ASN A 213 10.68 -17.75 19.79
N LEU A 214 10.86 -16.49 19.35
CA LEU A 214 12.07 -15.67 19.64
C LEU A 214 11.86 -14.46 20.54
N PHE A 215 10.70 -14.37 21.19
CA PHE A 215 10.35 -13.23 22.03
C PHE A 215 11.25 -12.89 23.24
N PRO A 216 12.33 -13.62 23.61
CA PRO A 216 13.32 -13.04 24.53
C PRO A 216 14.05 -11.77 24.04
N ASN A 217 14.25 -11.54 22.72
CA ASN A 217 14.93 -10.33 22.21
C ASN A 217 13.96 -9.25 21.70
N ARG A 218 13.44 -8.43 22.63
CA ARG A 218 12.17 -7.69 22.49
C ARG A 218 12.16 -6.44 21.60
N THR A 219 13.26 -5.72 21.39
CA THR A 219 13.18 -4.35 20.83
C THR A 219 13.19 -4.30 19.29
N THR A 220 14.15 -4.98 18.63
CA THR A 220 14.28 -4.92 17.16
C THR A 220 13.15 -5.63 16.45
N VAL A 221 12.73 -6.80 16.95
CA VAL A 221 11.60 -7.56 16.37
C VAL A 221 10.31 -6.75 16.46
N LEU A 222 10.06 -6.14 17.62
CA LEU A 222 8.86 -5.30 17.82
C LEU A 222 8.85 -4.09 16.89
N PHE A 223 9.98 -3.41 16.69
CA PHE A 223 10.07 -2.29 15.75
C PHE A 223 9.72 -2.70 14.31
N ASN A 224 10.26 -3.84 13.85
CA ASN A 224 9.96 -4.37 12.53
C ASN A 224 8.49 -4.79 12.39
N MET A 225 7.91 -5.42 13.41
CA MET A 225 6.50 -5.78 13.43
C MET A 225 5.57 -4.56 13.43
N GLN A 226 5.90 -3.52 14.19
CA GLN A 226 5.14 -2.26 14.18
C GLN A 226 5.12 -1.64 12.79
N TYR A 227 6.30 -1.52 12.16
CA TYR A 227 6.41 -0.95 10.83
C TYR A 227 5.67 -1.79 9.78
N ALA A 228 5.81 -3.12 9.86
CA ALA A 228 5.11 -4.06 9.01
C ALA A 228 3.59 -3.98 9.18
N PHE A 229 3.08 -3.94 10.42
CA PHE A 229 1.66 -3.79 10.70
C PHE A 229 1.11 -2.49 10.09
N GLU A 230 1.79 -1.36 10.29
CA GLU A 230 1.39 -0.08 9.69
C GLU A 230 1.41 -0.12 8.15
N LEU A 231 2.38 -0.82 7.55
CA LEU A 231 2.45 -0.99 6.11
C LEU A 231 1.30 -1.86 5.58
N ALA A 232 0.98 -2.96 6.27
CA ALA A 232 -0.14 -3.82 5.94
C ALA A 232 -1.47 -3.06 6.01
N LEU A 233 -1.67 -2.22 7.05
CA LEU A 233 -2.82 -1.33 7.13
C LEU A 233 -2.91 -0.38 5.93
N LYS A 234 -1.82 0.35 5.63
CA LYS A 234 -1.78 1.31 4.50
C LYS A 234 -2.05 0.69 3.14
N ARG A 235 -1.76 -0.60 2.97
CA ARG A 235 -2.04 -1.36 1.75
C ARG A 235 -3.39 -2.08 1.78
N SER A 236 -4.22 -1.85 2.80
CA SER A 236 -5.51 -2.50 3.01
C SER A 236 -5.42 -4.03 3.05
N GLN A 237 -4.28 -4.58 3.49
CA GLN A 237 -4.06 -6.02 3.63
C GLN A 237 -4.48 -6.48 5.02
N ALA A 238 -5.80 -6.59 5.24
CA ALA A 238 -6.36 -6.90 6.55
C ALA A 238 -5.81 -8.21 7.13
N ASP A 239 -5.71 -9.28 6.34
CA ASP A 239 -5.24 -10.58 6.83
C ASP A 239 -3.78 -10.56 7.30
N PHE A 240 -2.93 -9.81 6.61
CA PHE A 240 -1.53 -9.63 7.00
C PHE A 240 -1.45 -8.85 8.32
N ALA A 241 -2.18 -7.74 8.42
CA ALA A 241 -2.26 -6.96 9.64
C ALA A 241 -2.78 -7.80 10.81
N CYS A 242 -3.83 -8.61 10.60
CA CYS A 242 -4.40 -9.51 11.61
C CYS A 242 -3.38 -10.54 12.11
N LYS A 243 -2.65 -11.20 11.20
CA LYS A 243 -1.61 -12.18 11.56
C LYS A 243 -0.45 -11.56 12.34
N ILE A 244 0.03 -10.39 11.91
CA ILE A 244 1.12 -9.70 12.62
C ILE A 244 0.66 -9.33 14.02
N LEU A 245 -0.57 -8.83 14.12
CA LEU A 245 -1.14 -8.38 15.37
C LEU A 245 -1.42 -9.53 16.36
N SER A 246 -1.79 -10.71 15.88
CA SER A 246 -1.96 -11.89 16.75
C SER A 246 -0.63 -12.36 17.35
N VAL A 247 0.46 -12.30 16.60
CA VAL A 247 1.81 -12.61 17.10
C VAL A 247 2.30 -11.50 18.06
N MET A 248 2.00 -10.24 17.79
CA MET A 248 2.30 -9.15 18.72
C MET A 248 1.51 -9.29 20.03
N ARG A 249 0.27 -9.80 19.99
CA ARG A 249 -0.56 -10.06 21.19
C ARG A 249 0.12 -11.04 22.14
N THR A 250 0.60 -12.17 21.64
CA THR A 250 1.20 -13.21 22.47
C THR A 250 2.48 -12.74 23.15
N SER A 251 3.15 -11.73 22.58
CA SER A 251 4.34 -11.12 23.18
C SER A 251 4.08 -10.25 24.43
N GLY A 252 2.82 -9.83 24.66
CA GLY A 252 2.43 -9.02 25.81
C GLY A 252 2.97 -7.58 25.86
N LEU A 253 3.61 -7.08 24.79
CA LEU A 253 4.33 -5.80 24.77
C LEU A 253 3.85 -4.87 23.66
N ILE A 254 2.63 -4.34 23.80
CA ILE A 254 2.14 -3.28 22.92
C ILE A 254 2.02 -1.98 23.72
N PRO A 255 2.99 -1.06 23.61
CA PRO A 255 2.90 0.27 24.20
C PRO A 255 1.61 0.98 23.84
N LYS A 256 1.04 1.71 24.81
CA LYS A 256 -0.26 2.36 24.66
C LYS A 256 -0.34 3.35 23.48
N GLN A 257 0.77 4.01 23.20
CA GLN A 257 0.87 4.98 22.11
C GLN A 257 0.67 4.33 20.73
N LEU A 258 0.98 3.03 20.58
CA LEU A 258 0.89 2.34 19.30
C LEU A 258 -0.55 2.04 18.91
N TYR A 259 -1.38 1.55 19.83
CA TYR A 259 -2.77 1.24 19.49
C TYR A 259 -3.55 2.52 19.10
N ILE A 260 -3.25 3.67 19.72
CA ILE A 260 -3.84 4.96 19.34
C ILE A 260 -3.46 5.27 17.89
N ARG A 261 -2.16 5.20 17.59
CA ARG A 261 -1.63 5.45 16.24
C ARG A 261 -2.20 4.48 15.21
N TRP A 262 -2.39 3.22 15.58
CA TRP A 262 -2.96 2.20 14.70
C TRP A 262 -4.44 2.41 14.44
N LEU A 263 -5.22 2.83 15.43
CA LEU A 263 -6.61 3.23 15.23
C LEU A 263 -6.73 4.49 14.37
N ASP A 264 -5.85 5.48 14.59
CA ASP A 264 -5.77 6.69 13.78
C ASP A 264 -5.44 6.37 12.30
N LEU A 265 -4.78 5.24 12.02
CA LEU A 265 -4.53 4.75 10.66
C LEU A 265 -5.65 3.85 10.12
N ALA A 266 -6.15 2.90 10.91
CA ALA A 266 -7.08 1.86 10.46
C ALA A 266 -8.50 2.40 10.20
N VAL A 267 -8.94 3.39 10.98
CA VAL A 267 -10.30 3.94 10.89
C VAL A 267 -10.50 4.74 9.59
N PRO A 268 -9.62 5.69 9.20
CA PRO A 268 -9.74 6.37 7.91
C PRO A 268 -9.62 5.43 6.70
N LEU A 269 -8.91 4.31 6.85
CA LEU A 269 -8.76 3.30 5.81
C LEU A 269 -9.95 2.32 5.73
N ALA A 270 -11.00 2.52 6.55
CA ALA A 270 -12.22 1.72 6.54
C ALA A 270 -11.98 0.21 6.67
N ASN A 271 -11.06 -0.21 7.55
CA ASN A 271 -10.76 -1.62 7.80
C ASN A 271 -11.34 -2.12 9.15
N PRO A 272 -12.61 -2.53 9.21
CA PRO A 272 -13.31 -2.85 10.46
C PRO A 272 -12.72 -4.08 11.17
N LYS A 273 -12.27 -5.09 10.41
CA LYS A 273 -11.61 -6.29 10.95
C LYS A 273 -10.38 -5.93 11.78
N CYS A 274 -9.51 -5.07 11.25
CA CYS A 274 -8.33 -4.61 11.97
C CYS A 274 -8.69 -3.74 13.17
N VAL A 275 -9.68 -2.86 13.07
CA VAL A 275 -10.15 -2.03 14.20
C VAL A 275 -10.66 -2.90 15.35
N LYS A 276 -11.46 -3.93 15.05
CA LYS A 276 -11.92 -4.90 16.04
C LYS A 276 -10.75 -5.60 16.72
N MET A 277 -9.77 -6.10 15.97
CA MET A 277 -8.60 -6.73 16.57
C MET A 277 -7.75 -5.76 17.40
N ILE A 278 -7.50 -4.52 16.94
CA ILE A 278 -6.73 -3.53 17.71
C ILE A 278 -7.42 -3.23 19.05
N THR A 279 -8.75 -3.13 19.06
CA THR A 279 -9.54 -2.85 20.26
C THR A 279 -9.66 -4.04 21.21
N GLU A 280 -9.66 -5.28 20.71
CA GLU A 280 -9.59 -6.50 21.55
C GLU A 280 -8.27 -6.62 22.31
N LEU A 281 -7.17 -6.07 21.78
CA LEU A 281 -5.84 -6.15 22.38
C LEU A 281 -5.61 -5.12 23.48
N CYS A 282 -6.28 -4.00 23.34
CA CYS A 282 -6.17 -2.86 24.22
C CYS A 282 -7.58 -2.31 24.33
N PRO A 283 -8.33 -2.61 25.41
CA PRO A 283 -9.67 -2.06 25.60
C PRO A 283 -9.52 -0.55 25.58
N ALA A 284 -9.80 0.04 24.43
CA ALA A 284 -9.65 1.45 24.21
C ALA A 284 -10.58 2.14 25.20
N GLY A 285 -10.07 3.12 25.95
CA GLY A 285 -10.94 3.92 26.81
C GLY A 285 -12.06 4.53 25.96
N LEU A 286 -13.28 4.60 26.52
CA LEU A 286 -14.48 5.11 25.82
C LEU A 286 -14.23 6.43 25.08
N ILE A 287 -13.39 7.30 25.66
CA ILE A 287 -12.98 8.59 25.07
C ILE A 287 -12.26 8.41 23.73
N LEU A 288 -11.35 7.43 23.64
CA LEU A 288 -10.61 7.14 22.42
C LEU A 288 -11.55 6.60 21.34
N LEU A 289 -12.48 5.72 21.70
CA LEU A 289 -13.48 5.20 20.76
C LEU A 289 -14.40 6.29 20.24
N LYS A 290 -14.85 7.22 21.10
CA LYS A 290 -15.64 8.39 20.68
C LYS A 290 -14.90 9.26 19.66
N LYS A 291 -13.59 9.51 19.86
CA LYS A 291 -12.75 10.24 18.88
C LYS A 291 -12.77 9.56 17.51
N HIS A 292 -12.51 8.26 17.48
CA HIS A 292 -12.46 7.48 16.23
C HIS A 292 -13.83 7.32 15.58
N TYR A 293 -14.89 7.19 16.38
CA TYR A 293 -16.26 7.14 15.90
C TYR A 293 -16.65 8.42 15.16
N THR A 294 -16.28 9.60 15.69
CA THR A 294 -16.44 10.88 14.97
C THR A 294 -15.72 10.89 13.62
N VAL A 295 -14.54 10.27 13.51
CA VAL A 295 -13.81 10.14 12.23
C VAL A 295 -14.53 9.18 11.28
N ALA A 296 -15.01 8.04 11.78
CA ALA A 296 -15.76 7.05 10.99
C ALA A 296 -17.08 7.63 10.45
N LEU A 297 -17.79 8.45 11.23
CA LEU A 297 -19.00 9.14 10.78
C LEU A 297 -18.77 10.11 9.61
N LYS A 298 -17.55 10.64 9.51
CA LYS A 298 -17.12 11.48 8.38
C LYS A 298 -16.64 10.66 7.19
N SER A 299 -16.43 9.36 7.35
CA SER A 299 -16.08 8.43 6.28
C SER A 299 -17.32 7.89 5.56
N THR A 300 -17.12 7.32 4.37
CA THR A 300 -18.19 6.67 3.59
C THR A 300 -18.52 5.26 4.08
N SER A 301 -17.73 4.67 4.99
CA SER A 301 -17.89 3.29 5.42
C SER A 301 -18.90 3.15 6.56
N PHE A 302 -20.12 2.75 6.24
CA PHE A 302 -21.12 2.40 7.25
C PHE A 302 -20.70 1.20 8.11
N GLU A 303 -20.02 0.21 7.52
CA GLU A 303 -19.49 -0.96 8.24
C GLU A 303 -18.50 -0.58 9.34
N MET A 304 -17.66 0.44 9.11
CA MET A 304 -16.78 0.97 10.16
C MET A 304 -17.56 1.62 11.30
N VAL A 305 -18.63 2.35 10.98
CA VAL A 305 -19.52 2.99 11.96
C VAL A 305 -20.20 1.94 12.82
N THR A 306 -20.80 0.90 12.23
CA THR A 306 -21.43 -0.19 12.98
C THR A 306 -20.43 -0.96 13.84
N THR A 307 -19.24 -1.24 13.30
CA THR A 307 -18.18 -1.94 14.05
C THR A 307 -17.76 -1.15 15.30
N LEU A 308 -17.55 0.16 15.18
CA LEU A 308 -17.18 1.00 16.33
C LEU A 308 -18.34 1.18 17.32
N PHE A 309 -19.58 1.22 16.83
CA PHE A 309 -20.79 1.21 17.65
C PHE A 309 -20.84 -0.05 18.52
N ASP A 310 -20.65 -1.23 17.91
CA ASP A 310 -20.68 -2.53 18.60
C ASP A 310 -19.54 -2.67 19.63
N ILE A 311 -18.33 -2.25 19.26
CA ILE A 311 -17.16 -2.33 20.15
C ILE A 311 -17.29 -1.40 21.34
N GLY A 312 -17.65 -0.14 21.09
CA GLY A 312 -17.67 0.90 22.12
C GLY A 312 -18.96 0.96 22.93
N ARG A 313 -20.00 0.22 22.54
CA ARG A 313 -21.37 0.34 23.07
C ARG A 313 -21.82 1.81 23.11
N ILE A 314 -21.41 2.59 22.11
CA ILE A 314 -21.71 4.03 22.02
C ILE A 314 -23.16 4.14 21.58
N SER A 315 -24.02 4.87 22.31
CA SER A 315 -25.39 5.06 21.84
C SER A 315 -25.43 5.91 20.57
N VAL A 316 -26.35 5.61 19.64
CA VAL A 316 -26.59 6.43 18.44
C VAL A 316 -27.01 7.87 18.78
N ASN A 317 -27.43 8.10 20.02
CA ASN A 317 -27.87 9.38 20.55
C ASN A 317 -26.92 9.99 21.58
N ASP A 318 -25.76 9.37 21.84
CA ASP A 318 -24.77 9.95 22.76
C ASP A 318 -24.09 11.14 22.11
N ALA A 319 -23.95 12.24 22.86
CA ALA A 319 -23.12 13.36 22.43
C ALA A 319 -21.66 12.90 22.26
N LEU A 320 -21.12 13.17 21.08
CA LEU A 320 -19.70 13.04 20.75
C LEU A 320 -19.00 14.40 20.93
N LEU A 321 -17.69 14.42 20.68
CA LEU A 321 -16.88 15.64 20.74
C LEU A 321 -17.42 16.77 19.81
N ASP A 322 -17.98 16.38 18.66
CA ASP A 322 -18.45 17.31 17.62
C ASP A 322 -19.98 17.48 17.60
N GLY A 323 -20.71 16.98 18.61
CA GLY A 323 -22.18 16.96 18.64
C GLY A 323 -22.78 15.57 18.47
N LEU A 324 -24.02 15.47 18.01
CA LEU A 324 -24.67 14.17 17.83
C LEU A 324 -24.11 13.40 16.61
N PRO A 325 -24.11 12.05 16.63
CA PRO A 325 -23.60 11.24 15.52
C PRO A 325 -24.24 11.61 14.17
N ILE A 326 -25.57 11.74 14.15
CA ILE A 326 -26.32 12.10 12.94
C ILE A 326 -25.99 13.51 12.44
N GLU A 327 -25.78 14.48 13.34
CA GLU A 327 -25.36 15.83 12.95
C GLU A 327 -24.00 15.83 12.27
N THR A 328 -23.09 14.97 12.73
CA THR A 328 -21.75 14.80 12.17
C THR A 328 -21.83 14.14 10.80
N ALA A 329 -22.62 13.07 10.66
CA ALA A 329 -22.83 12.39 9.39
C ALA A 329 -23.51 13.30 8.34
N CYS A 330 -24.51 14.09 8.74
CA CYS A 330 -25.17 15.08 7.86
C CYS A 330 -24.19 16.19 7.42
N ARG A 331 -23.33 16.67 8.32
CA ARG A 331 -22.26 17.62 7.98
C ARG A 331 -21.23 17.02 7.02
N ALA A 332 -20.97 15.72 7.07
CA ALA A 332 -20.12 15.03 6.10
C ALA A 332 -20.85 14.80 4.77
N GLY A 333 -22.16 14.52 4.80
CA GLY A 333 -22.99 14.26 3.62
C GLY A 333 -22.99 12.80 3.18
N ASN A 334 -22.59 11.88 4.06
CA ASN A 334 -22.47 10.46 3.73
C ASN A 334 -23.81 9.76 3.88
N MET A 335 -24.52 9.56 2.76
CA MET A 335 -25.90 9.05 2.76
C MET A 335 -26.06 7.66 3.37
N ASP A 336 -25.11 6.76 3.14
CA ASP A 336 -25.16 5.39 3.69
C ASP A 336 -25.07 5.40 5.22
N VAL A 337 -24.20 6.24 5.77
CA VAL A 337 -24.07 6.44 7.22
C VAL A 337 -25.33 7.08 7.79
N ILE A 338 -25.88 8.11 7.12
CA ILE A 338 -27.10 8.80 7.57
C ILE A 338 -28.29 7.83 7.63
N ARG A 339 -28.54 7.08 6.55
CA ARG A 339 -29.61 6.08 6.50
C ARG A 339 -29.43 5.01 7.57
N GLY A 340 -28.20 4.52 7.71
CA GLY A 340 -27.85 3.54 8.73
C GLY A 340 -28.10 4.02 10.16
N LEU A 341 -27.77 5.28 10.47
CA LEU A 341 -28.05 5.88 11.78
C LEU A 341 -29.56 6.06 12.03
N ILE A 342 -30.32 6.51 11.03
CA ILE A 342 -31.79 6.66 11.15
C ILE A 342 -32.44 5.29 11.41
N ASN A 343 -32.05 4.27 10.65
CA ASN A 343 -32.54 2.90 10.83
C ASN A 343 -32.18 2.32 12.21
N ALA A 344 -31.05 2.75 12.79
CA ALA A 344 -30.64 2.39 14.14
C ALA A 344 -31.33 3.24 15.24
N GLY A 345 -32.28 4.12 14.90
CA GLY A 345 -33.05 4.91 15.85
C GLY A 345 -32.37 6.22 16.31
N ALA A 346 -31.50 6.79 15.49
CA ALA A 346 -30.91 8.10 15.77
C ALA A 346 -31.99 9.20 15.77
N ARG A 347 -32.02 9.98 16.85
CA ARG A 347 -32.88 11.16 16.97
C ARG A 347 -32.31 12.26 16.08
N VAL A 348 -33.13 12.79 15.18
CA VAL A 348 -32.78 13.92 14.32
C VAL A 348 -33.14 15.23 15.02
N PRO A 349 -32.18 16.08 15.40
CA PRO A 349 -32.48 17.42 15.91
C PRO A 349 -33.14 18.29 14.84
N GLU A 350 -34.10 19.13 15.24
CA GLU A 350 -34.82 20.06 14.36
C GLU A 350 -33.87 20.95 13.52
N GLY A 351 -32.74 21.35 14.09
CA GLY A 351 -31.75 22.20 13.43
C GLY A 351 -30.91 21.51 12.34
N VAL A 352 -30.97 20.19 12.17
CA VAL A 352 -30.15 19.48 11.18
C VAL A 352 -30.60 19.75 9.75
N LEU A 353 -31.92 19.84 9.52
CA LEU A 353 -32.48 20.18 8.22
C LEU A 353 -32.02 21.57 7.76
N SER A 354 -32.12 22.58 8.64
CA SER A 354 -31.63 23.93 8.33
C SER A 354 -30.12 23.96 8.03
N ARG A 355 -29.31 23.14 8.71
CA ARG A 355 -27.87 23.03 8.41
C ARG A 355 -27.60 22.32 7.09
N ALA A 356 -28.35 21.27 6.74
CA ALA A 356 -28.23 20.61 5.44
C ALA A 356 -28.49 21.61 4.30
N LEU A 357 -29.54 22.44 4.45
CA LEU A 357 -29.87 23.52 3.50
C LEU A 357 -28.77 24.58 3.42
N LYS A 358 -28.19 25.00 4.55
CA LYS A 358 -27.10 25.98 4.58
C LYS A 358 -25.87 25.53 3.78
N HIS A 359 -25.64 24.22 3.69
CA HIS A 359 -24.51 23.63 2.98
C HIS A 359 -24.88 23.05 1.61
N ASP A 360 -26.08 23.37 1.09
CA ASP A 360 -26.61 22.90 -0.20
C ASP A 360 -26.65 21.36 -0.34
N LYS A 361 -26.84 20.65 0.79
CA LYS A 361 -26.88 19.18 0.85
C LYS A 361 -28.31 18.65 0.70
N TRP A 362 -28.86 18.77 -0.49
CA TRP A 362 -30.25 18.41 -0.78
C TRP A 362 -30.56 16.93 -0.57
N ASP A 363 -29.64 16.02 -0.90
CA ASP A 363 -29.86 14.58 -0.67
C ASP A 363 -30.05 14.25 0.81
N VAL A 364 -29.23 14.87 1.66
CA VAL A 364 -29.35 14.77 3.12
C VAL A 364 -30.68 15.35 3.57
N PHE A 365 -31.04 16.53 3.07
CA PHE A 365 -32.30 17.19 3.41
C PHE A 365 -33.52 16.33 3.06
N TYR A 366 -33.60 15.79 1.85
CA TYR A 366 -34.71 14.92 1.44
C TYR A 366 -34.76 13.62 2.23
N CYS A 367 -33.62 13.01 2.51
CA CYS A 367 -33.59 11.80 3.30
C CYS A 367 -34.17 12.05 4.70
N LEU A 368 -33.73 13.11 5.38
CA LEU A 368 -34.26 13.49 6.69
C LEU A 368 -35.75 13.81 6.63
N TRP A 369 -36.19 14.58 5.63
CA TRP A 369 -37.60 14.94 5.43
C TRP A 369 -38.50 13.72 5.18
N ARG A 370 -38.06 12.77 4.32
CA ARG A 370 -38.79 11.53 4.06
C ARG A 370 -38.89 10.62 5.29
N HIS A 371 -37.95 10.71 6.21
CA HIS A 371 -37.99 10.01 7.50
C HIS A 371 -38.79 10.77 8.58
N GLY A 372 -39.64 11.73 8.19
CA GLY A 372 -40.62 12.37 9.07
C GLY A 372 -40.10 13.61 9.82
N CYS A 373 -38.94 14.14 9.44
CA CYS A 373 -38.47 15.39 10.04
C CYS A 373 -39.29 16.57 9.50
N PRO A 374 -39.90 17.41 10.37
CA PRO A 374 -40.73 18.51 9.92
C PRO A 374 -39.89 19.55 9.18
N LEU A 375 -40.46 20.16 8.13
CA LEU A 375 -39.82 21.26 7.44
C LEU A 375 -39.55 22.42 8.43
N PRO A 376 -38.36 23.05 8.38
CA PRO A 376 -38.07 24.18 9.25
C PRO A 376 -39.06 25.32 8.96
N THR A 377 -39.44 26.04 10.01
CA THR A 377 -40.24 27.26 9.88
C THR A 377 -39.48 28.31 9.07
N MET A 378 -40.20 29.17 8.34
CA MET A 378 -39.64 30.16 7.40
C MET A 378 -38.56 31.06 8.05
N ASP A 379 -38.73 31.41 9.32
CA ASP A 379 -37.79 32.22 10.12
C ASP A 379 -36.46 31.49 10.40
N LYS A 380 -36.45 30.15 10.32
CA LYS A 380 -35.26 29.29 10.50
C LYS A 380 -34.61 28.88 9.18
N TRP A 381 -35.08 29.41 8.04
CA TRP A 381 -34.45 29.17 6.75
C TRP A 381 -33.10 29.91 6.67
N PRO A 382 -32.11 29.39 5.92
CA PRO A 382 -30.81 30.05 5.83
C PRO A 382 -30.96 31.45 5.23
N GLN A 383 -30.53 32.48 5.96
CA GLN A 383 -30.57 33.89 5.50
C GLN A 383 -29.78 34.15 4.21
N ARG A 384 -28.91 33.22 3.80
CA ARG A 384 -28.09 33.28 2.58
C ARG A 384 -28.35 32.08 1.66
N CYS A 385 -29.59 31.62 1.54
CA CYS A 385 -29.95 30.61 0.54
C CYS A 385 -30.11 31.24 -0.85
N SER A 386 -29.83 30.47 -1.92
CA SER A 386 -30.06 30.95 -3.28
C SER A 386 -31.56 31.13 -3.54
N GLN A 387 -31.95 31.99 -4.48
CA GLN A 387 -33.36 32.16 -4.87
C GLN A 387 -34.01 30.83 -5.29
N ASN A 388 -33.24 29.94 -5.93
CA ASN A 388 -33.71 28.61 -6.31
C ASN A 388 -33.98 27.72 -5.09
N THR A 389 -33.10 27.75 -4.09
CA THR A 389 -33.29 27.05 -2.81
C THR A 389 -34.53 27.54 -2.07
N TYR A 390 -34.74 28.86 -2.04
CA TYR A 390 -35.91 29.47 -1.42
C TYR A 390 -37.21 29.05 -2.12
N ASN A 391 -37.24 29.14 -3.46
CA ASN A 391 -38.41 28.72 -4.25
C ASN A 391 -38.72 27.23 -4.04
N HIS A 392 -37.70 26.38 -3.97
CA HIS A 392 -37.83 24.95 -3.73
C HIS A 392 -38.47 24.65 -2.36
N LEU A 393 -38.02 25.33 -1.31
CA LEU A 393 -38.57 25.18 0.05
C LEU A 393 -40.02 25.66 0.15
N CYS A 394 -40.36 26.79 -0.48
CA CYS A 394 -41.74 27.27 -0.57
C CYS A 394 -42.66 26.23 -1.21
N MET A 395 -42.23 25.61 -2.31
CA MET A 395 -43.01 24.56 -2.97
C MET A 395 -43.19 23.32 -2.09
N MET A 396 -42.13 22.87 -1.41
CA MET A 396 -42.24 21.74 -0.50
C MET A 396 -43.20 22.02 0.67
N LYS A 397 -43.22 23.26 1.18
CA LYS A 397 -44.14 23.66 2.25
C LYS A 397 -45.59 23.64 1.78
N ILE A 398 -45.87 24.21 0.60
CA ILE A 398 -47.20 24.20 -0.01
C ILE A 398 -47.68 22.76 -0.27
N ALA A 399 -46.81 21.89 -0.76
CA ALA A 399 -47.15 20.48 -1.00
C ALA A 399 -47.40 19.69 0.30
N GLN A 400 -46.64 19.99 1.38
CA GLN A 400 -46.88 19.40 2.69
C GLN A 400 -48.26 19.80 3.24
N ASP A 401 -48.65 21.06 3.08
CA ASP A 401 -49.93 21.59 3.57
C ASP A 401 -51.13 21.13 2.71
N THR A 402 -50.90 20.55 1.52
CA THR A 402 -51.92 20.08 0.58
C THR A 402 -52.03 18.55 0.47
N GLU A 403 -51.32 17.79 1.30
CA GLU A 403 -51.24 16.31 1.27
C GLU A 403 -50.80 15.69 -0.07
N ARG A 404 -50.21 16.48 -0.99
CA ARG A 404 -49.79 16.00 -2.31
C ARG A 404 -48.40 15.35 -2.25
N GLN A 405 -48.34 14.03 -2.42
CA GLN A 405 -47.11 13.28 -2.69
C GLN A 405 -47.24 12.51 -4.02
N PRO A 406 -46.14 12.33 -4.81
CA PRO A 406 -44.75 12.63 -4.48
C PRO A 406 -44.25 14.00 -5.00
N LEU A 407 -43.43 14.66 -4.18
CA LEU A 407 -42.68 15.87 -4.55
C LEU A 407 -41.48 15.51 -5.44
N PRO A 408 -41.14 16.36 -6.45
CA PRO A 408 -39.97 16.16 -7.29
C PRO A 408 -38.66 16.30 -6.49
N SER A 409 -37.62 15.55 -6.88
CA SER A 409 -36.26 15.70 -6.37
C SER A 409 -35.67 17.08 -6.68
N HIS A 410 -34.55 17.45 -6.06
CA HIS A 410 -33.97 18.79 -6.29
C HIS A 410 -33.39 18.91 -7.71
N ASP A 411 -32.91 17.81 -8.30
CA ASP A 411 -32.46 17.81 -9.69
C ASP A 411 -33.65 17.87 -10.66
N GLU A 412 -34.75 17.16 -10.38
CA GLU A 412 -36.01 17.34 -11.12
C GLU A 412 -36.48 18.80 -11.02
N PHE A 413 -36.44 19.41 -9.84
CA PHE A 413 -36.81 20.81 -9.64
C PHE A 413 -35.90 21.78 -10.41
N LYS A 414 -34.59 21.56 -10.45
CA LYS A 414 -33.65 22.38 -11.25
C LYS A 414 -34.02 22.38 -12.74
N HIS A 415 -34.58 21.27 -13.23
CA HIS A 415 -35.02 21.12 -14.61
C HIS A 415 -36.49 21.52 -14.83
N MET A 416 -37.28 21.68 -13.77
CA MET A 416 -38.65 22.17 -13.84
C MET A 416 -38.69 23.69 -13.96
N GLY A 417 -39.19 24.19 -15.09
CA GLY A 417 -39.50 25.61 -15.23
C GLY A 417 -40.63 26.05 -14.29
N TRP A 418 -40.66 27.34 -13.93
CA TRP A 418 -41.69 27.98 -13.07
C TRP A 418 -43.15 27.63 -13.43
N GLN A 419 -43.42 27.33 -14.70
CA GLN A 419 -44.76 26.95 -15.18
C GLN A 419 -45.16 25.50 -14.83
N ALA A 420 -44.19 24.58 -14.77
CA ALA A 420 -44.45 23.22 -14.30
C ALA A 420 -44.69 23.21 -12.78
N LEU A 421 -44.03 24.12 -12.06
CA LEU A 421 -44.18 24.32 -10.61
C LEU A 421 -45.55 24.88 -10.20
N ARG A 422 -46.22 25.70 -11.04
CA ARG A 422 -47.59 26.19 -10.77
C ARG A 422 -48.70 25.14 -10.95
N LYS A 423 -48.40 24.02 -11.63
CA LYS A 423 -49.39 22.98 -11.97
C LYS A 423 -49.42 21.83 -10.97
N LEU A 424 -48.37 21.68 -10.16
CA LEU A 424 -48.34 20.83 -8.95
C LEU A 424 -49.01 21.58 -7.80
#